data_AF-A0A7J4PBS9-F1
#
_entry.id   AF-A0A7J4PBS9-F1
#
_cell.length_a   1.000
_cell.length_b   1.000
_cell.length_c   1.000
_cell.angle_alpha   90.00
_cell.angle_beta   90.00
_cell.angle_gamma   90.00
#
_symmetry.space_group_name_H-M   'P 1'
#
loop_
_entity.id
_entity.type
_entity.pdbx_description
1 polymer ?
#
loop_
_entity_poly.entity_id
_entity_poly.type
_entity_poly.pdbx_seq_one_letter_code
_entity_poly.pdbx_strand_id
1 'polypeptide(L)'
;MFKGFGKGEKAKKRYLSPEEIEKKIYEQKGKIPYFMLRELNGSLKEKEITKEKFDKIIENLTEQAEQTRIDKRIGNMGEELAKLSKGMDAVKGLIGAEKEIPQEFPLDKIGAVERRINEISRKIEERLSSNNELVARLTDRLNAIEAKTLDLPKERVESLNKGVADVSEGIGDLSRDMNNILGGVNIEEMIPEEE
;
A
#
# COMPACT_ATOMS: atom_id res chain seq x y z
N MET A 1 4.87 -99.91 -20.85
CA MET A 1 4.38 -99.32 -22.12
C MET A 1 4.40 -97.81 -21.99
N PHE A 2 5.17 -97.15 -22.87
CA PHE A 2 5.07 -95.74 -23.34
C PHE A 2 5.08 -94.61 -22.29
N LYS A 3 5.74 -93.46 -22.43
CA LYS A 3 6.64 -92.80 -23.40
C LYS A 3 7.05 -91.53 -22.62
N GLY A 4 8.31 -91.17 -22.52
CA GLY A 4 8.95 -90.36 -23.56
C GLY A 4 8.89 -88.87 -23.23
N PHE A 5 10.03 -88.33 -22.80
CA PHE A 5 10.57 -86.99 -23.09
C PHE A 5 9.67 -85.74 -23.06
N GLY A 6 10.05 -84.81 -22.18
CA GLY A 6 9.72 -83.40 -22.25
C GLY A 6 10.79 -82.52 -21.61
N LYS A 7 12.07 -82.69 -22.01
CA LYS A 7 13.08 -81.65 -21.83
C LYS A 7 12.81 -80.55 -22.87
N GLY A 8 12.44 -79.36 -22.45
CA GLY A 8 12.32 -78.16 -23.30
C GLY A 8 11.55 -77.07 -22.55
N GLU A 9 11.97 -75.81 -22.45
CA GLU A 9 13.10 -75.10 -23.04
C GLU A 9 13.64 -74.15 -21.96
N LYS A 10 14.93 -74.22 -21.64
CA LYS A 10 15.58 -73.06 -21.03
C LYS A 10 15.53 -71.98 -22.11
N ALA A 11 14.66 -70.98 -21.95
CA ALA A 11 14.57 -69.84 -22.84
C ALA A 11 15.98 -69.42 -23.22
N LYS A 12 16.34 -69.55 -24.51
CA LYS A 12 17.64 -69.16 -25.02
C LYS A 12 17.82 -67.70 -24.62
N LYS A 13 18.68 -67.47 -23.62
CA LYS A 13 18.97 -66.13 -23.14
C LYS A 13 19.50 -65.35 -24.34
N ARG A 14 18.71 -64.42 -24.86
CA ARG A 14 19.11 -63.58 -25.97
C ARG A 14 20.15 -62.60 -25.43
N TYR A 15 21.39 -62.81 -25.83
CA TYR A 15 22.50 -61.91 -25.57
C TYR A 15 22.38 -60.71 -26.50
N LEU A 16 22.71 -59.53 -25.97
CA LEU A 16 22.76 -58.30 -26.77
C LEU A 16 24.08 -58.27 -27.52
N SER A 17 24.03 -57.86 -28.78
CA SER A 17 25.22 -57.51 -29.55
C SER A 17 25.84 -56.20 -29.03
N PRO A 18 27.14 -55.97 -29.28
CA PRO A 18 27.80 -54.71 -28.90
C PRO A 18 27.09 -53.46 -29.44
N GLU A 19 26.58 -53.51 -30.67
CA GLU A 19 25.82 -52.41 -31.30
C GLU A 19 24.47 -52.16 -30.61
N GLU A 20 23.75 -53.24 -30.23
CA GLU A 20 22.50 -53.12 -29.46
C GLU A 20 22.74 -52.54 -28.06
N ILE A 21 23.87 -52.85 -27.43
CA ILE A 21 24.28 -52.28 -26.13
C ILE A 21 24.55 -50.78 -26.28
N GLU A 22 25.35 -50.37 -27.27
CA GLU A 22 25.66 -48.96 -27.50
C GLU A 22 24.39 -48.13 -27.78
N LYS A 23 23.49 -48.65 -28.62
CA LYS A 23 22.21 -48.00 -28.91
C LYS A 23 21.36 -47.84 -27.65
N LYS A 24 21.22 -48.90 -26.86
CA LYS A 24 20.46 -48.85 -25.59
C LYS A 24 21.06 -47.90 -24.57
N ILE A 25 22.40 -47.80 -24.48
CA ILE A 25 23.09 -46.83 -23.62
C ILE A 25 22.80 -45.40 -24.10
N TYR A 26 22.82 -45.18 -25.42
CA TYR A 26 22.52 -43.89 -26.01
C TYR A 26 21.08 -43.43 -25.70
N GLU A 27 20.11 -44.35 -25.70
CA GLU A 27 18.71 -44.08 -25.33
C GLU A 27 18.54 -43.64 -23.86
N GLN A 28 19.51 -43.90 -22.98
CA GLN A 28 19.48 -43.44 -21.59
C GLN A 28 20.07 -42.04 -21.40
N LYS A 29 20.59 -41.40 -22.46
CA LYS A 29 21.05 -40.01 -22.40
C LYS A 29 19.93 -39.09 -21.94
N GLY A 30 20.25 -38.21 -21.00
CA GLY A 30 19.32 -37.25 -20.39
C GLY A 30 18.64 -37.76 -19.13
N LYS A 31 18.46 -39.07 -18.97
CA LYS A 31 17.97 -39.69 -17.73
C LYS A 31 19.12 -39.95 -16.76
N ILE A 32 20.15 -40.62 -17.25
CA ILE A 32 21.36 -40.95 -16.49
C ILE A 32 22.47 -39.96 -16.84
N PRO A 33 23.26 -39.47 -15.86
CA PRO A 33 24.42 -38.62 -16.10
C PRO A 33 25.42 -39.25 -17.08
N TYR A 34 25.98 -38.42 -17.96
CA TYR A 34 26.87 -38.86 -19.04
C TYR A 34 28.09 -39.66 -18.56
N PHE A 35 28.67 -39.30 -17.41
CA PHE A 35 29.84 -40.00 -16.87
C PHE A 35 29.53 -41.45 -16.48
N MET A 36 28.36 -41.71 -15.88
CA MET A 36 27.90 -43.07 -15.54
C MET A 36 27.64 -43.90 -16.80
N LEU A 37 27.05 -43.29 -17.84
CA LEU A 37 26.83 -43.96 -19.12
C LEU A 37 28.15 -44.30 -19.84
N ARG A 38 29.16 -43.42 -19.72
CA ARG A 38 30.50 -43.65 -20.29
C ARG A 38 31.21 -44.81 -19.59
N GLU A 39 31.15 -44.88 -18.26
CA GLU A 39 31.71 -45.97 -17.46
C GLU A 39 30.99 -47.29 -17.73
N LEU A 40 29.66 -47.25 -17.85
CA LEU A 40 28.86 -48.41 -18.23
C LEU A 40 29.28 -48.95 -19.59
N ASN A 41 29.42 -48.07 -20.60
CA ASN A 41 29.82 -48.49 -21.94
C ASN A 41 31.21 -49.13 -21.95
N GLY A 42 32.17 -48.55 -21.22
CA GLY A 42 33.49 -49.14 -21.04
C GLY A 42 33.45 -50.51 -20.35
N SER A 43 32.60 -50.66 -19.35
CA SER A 43 32.46 -51.91 -18.57
C SER A 43 31.74 -53.04 -19.30
N LEU A 44 30.93 -52.71 -20.33
CA LEU A 44 30.14 -53.68 -21.11
C LEU A 44 30.78 -54.03 -22.46
N LYS A 45 31.81 -53.31 -22.91
CA LYS A 45 32.41 -53.40 -24.26
C LYS A 45 32.87 -54.81 -24.67
N GLU A 46 33.15 -55.68 -23.71
CA GLU A 46 33.63 -57.07 -23.93
C GLU A 46 32.79 -58.12 -23.19
N LYS A 47 31.61 -57.76 -22.70
CA LYS A 47 30.78 -58.65 -21.88
C LYS A 47 29.55 -59.14 -22.62
N GLU A 48 29.36 -60.46 -22.63
CA GLU A 48 28.11 -61.08 -23.04
C GLU A 48 27.02 -60.84 -21.99
N ILE A 49 26.14 -59.89 -22.27
CA ILE A 49 25.05 -59.50 -21.38
C ILE A 49 23.69 -59.79 -22.02
N THR A 50 22.77 -60.33 -21.23
CA THR A 50 21.39 -60.55 -21.65
C THR A 50 20.58 -59.27 -21.48
N LYS A 51 19.49 -59.15 -22.25
CA LYS A 51 18.57 -58.00 -22.13
C LYS A 51 18.13 -57.74 -20.68
N GLU A 52 17.71 -58.77 -19.96
CA GLU A 52 17.30 -58.66 -18.55
C GLU A 52 18.40 -58.14 -17.62
N LYS A 53 19.65 -58.62 -17.81
CA LYS A 53 20.78 -58.14 -17.01
C LYS A 53 21.10 -56.69 -17.32
N PHE A 54 21.00 -56.29 -18.59
CA PHE A 54 21.22 -54.91 -18.99
C PHE A 54 20.17 -53.98 -18.38
N ASP A 55 18.89 -54.35 -18.47
CA ASP A 55 17.80 -53.53 -17.96
C ASP A 55 17.92 -53.34 -16.43
N LYS A 56 18.33 -54.37 -15.67
CA LYS A 56 18.65 -54.25 -14.24
C LYS A 56 19.83 -53.30 -13.93
N ILE A 57 20.85 -53.28 -14.79
CA ILE A 57 21.99 -52.36 -14.60
C ILE A 57 21.54 -50.91 -14.81
N ILE A 58 20.69 -50.66 -15.82
CA ILE A 58 20.12 -49.33 -16.07
C ILE A 58 19.22 -48.87 -14.93
N GLU A 59 18.40 -49.76 -14.39
CA GLU A 59 17.54 -49.47 -13.23
C GLU A 59 18.38 -49.02 -12.02
N ASN A 60 19.39 -49.82 -11.63
CA ASN A 60 20.30 -49.46 -10.53
C ASN A 60 21.05 -48.14 -10.78
N LEU A 61 21.51 -47.90 -12.00
CA LEU A 61 22.19 -46.64 -12.35
C LEU A 61 21.25 -45.43 -12.29
N THR A 62 19.97 -45.63 -12.63
CA THR A 62 18.96 -44.58 -12.53
C THR A 62 18.69 -44.25 -11.07
N GLU A 63 18.50 -45.26 -10.22
CA GLU A 63 18.34 -45.09 -8.77
C GLU A 63 19.56 -44.37 -8.16
N GLN A 64 20.78 -44.77 -8.51
CA GLN A 64 21.99 -44.08 -8.04
C GLN A 64 22.07 -42.62 -8.49
N ALA A 65 21.68 -42.34 -9.73
CA ALA A 65 21.64 -40.97 -10.25
C ALA A 65 20.60 -40.12 -9.52
N GLU A 66 19.44 -40.69 -9.20
CA GLU A 66 18.39 -40.02 -8.42
C GLU A 66 18.83 -39.78 -6.97
N GLN A 67 19.42 -40.79 -6.31
CA GLN A 67 19.98 -40.66 -4.98
C GLN A 67 21.03 -39.54 -4.92
N THR A 68 21.94 -39.48 -5.88
CA THR A 68 22.96 -38.43 -5.97
C THR A 68 22.34 -37.03 -6.11
N ARG A 69 21.24 -36.89 -6.85
CA ARG A 69 20.51 -35.62 -6.99
C ARG A 69 19.83 -35.23 -5.67
N ILE A 70 19.24 -36.19 -4.98
CA ILE A 70 18.61 -35.99 -3.67
C ILE A 70 19.66 -35.56 -2.65
N ASP A 71 20.80 -36.25 -2.59
CA ASP A 71 21.89 -35.93 -1.65
C ASP A 71 22.45 -34.53 -1.87
N LYS A 72 22.61 -34.10 -3.13
CA LYS A 72 22.99 -32.71 -3.45
C LYS A 72 21.95 -31.69 -3.00
N ARG A 73 20.66 -31.98 -3.18
CA ARG A 73 19.58 -31.12 -2.69
C ARG A 73 19.58 -31.04 -1.16
N ILE A 74 19.73 -32.17 -0.48
CA ILE A 74 19.84 -32.23 0.99
C ILE A 74 21.06 -31.46 1.46
N GLY A 75 22.22 -31.60 0.80
CA GLY A 75 23.43 -30.83 1.10
C GLY A 75 23.21 -29.33 0.99
N ASN A 76 22.63 -28.86 -0.13
CA ASN A 76 22.30 -27.45 -0.32
C ASN A 76 21.31 -26.95 0.74
N MET A 77 20.27 -27.74 1.05
CA MET A 77 19.33 -27.41 2.12
C MET A 77 20.02 -27.36 3.49
N GLY A 78 20.97 -28.25 3.76
CA GLY A 78 21.79 -28.23 4.98
C GLY A 78 22.64 -26.95 5.09
N GLU A 79 23.22 -26.49 3.99
CA GLU A 79 23.95 -25.22 3.94
C GLU A 79 23.03 -24.02 4.16
N GLU A 80 21.83 -24.02 3.57
CA GLU A 80 20.82 -22.98 3.77
C GLU A 80 20.33 -22.96 5.22
N LEU A 81 20.05 -24.12 5.81
CA LEU A 81 19.68 -24.25 7.23
C LEU A 81 20.82 -23.80 8.16
N ALA A 82 22.09 -24.09 7.83
CA ALA A 82 23.23 -23.61 8.60
C ALA A 82 23.37 -22.08 8.52
N LYS A 83 23.12 -21.47 7.36
CA LYS A 83 23.08 -20.00 7.19
C LYS A 83 21.93 -19.39 7.99
N LEU A 84 20.75 -20.03 7.95
CA LEU A 84 19.58 -19.59 8.71
C LEU A 84 19.81 -19.70 10.22
N SER A 85 20.41 -20.80 10.70
CA SER A 85 20.79 -21.00 12.09
C SER A 85 21.78 -19.91 12.55
N LYS A 86 22.80 -19.62 11.76
CA LYS A 86 23.74 -18.51 12.06
C LYS A 86 23.04 -17.16 12.10
N GLY A 87 22.09 -16.90 11.20
CA GLY A 87 21.25 -15.71 11.23
C GLY A 87 20.39 -15.64 12.49
N MET A 88 19.79 -16.75 12.90
CA MET A 88 19.03 -16.86 14.15
C MET A 88 19.91 -16.67 15.39
N ASP A 89 21.12 -17.23 15.41
CA ASP A 89 22.07 -17.03 16.50
C ASP A 89 22.57 -15.57 16.56
N ALA A 90 22.72 -14.90 15.43
CA ALA A 90 23.02 -13.47 15.39
C ALA A 90 21.86 -12.63 15.94
N VAL A 91 20.61 -12.95 15.58
CA VAL A 91 19.41 -12.30 16.15
C VAL A 91 19.29 -12.60 17.64
N LYS A 92 19.50 -13.84 18.06
CA LYS A 92 19.54 -14.23 19.48
C LYS A 92 20.70 -13.55 20.22
N GLY A 93 21.82 -13.31 19.55
CA GLY A 93 22.93 -12.52 20.07
C GLY A 93 22.57 -11.05 20.23
N LEU A 94 21.78 -10.46 19.32
CA LEU A 94 21.25 -9.11 19.50
C LEU A 94 20.22 -9.02 20.65
N ILE A 95 19.39 -10.06 20.82
CA ILE A 95 18.41 -10.16 21.90
C ILE A 95 19.08 -10.52 23.25
N GLY A 96 20.14 -11.34 23.24
CA GLY A 96 20.85 -11.81 24.42
C GLY A 96 22.04 -10.94 24.83
N ALA A 97 22.53 -10.08 23.92
CA ALA A 97 23.47 -9.00 24.22
C ALA A 97 22.74 -7.68 24.53
N GLU A 98 21.41 -7.69 24.66
CA GLU A 98 20.82 -6.87 25.71
C GLU A 98 21.46 -7.33 27.02
N LYS A 99 22.49 -6.57 27.40
CA LYS A 99 22.75 -6.18 28.78
C LYS A 99 21.44 -6.25 29.56
N GLU A 100 21.49 -6.63 30.83
CA GLU A 100 20.46 -6.23 31.79
C GLU A 100 20.13 -4.75 31.59
N ILE A 101 19.13 -4.46 30.77
CA ILE A 101 18.38 -3.24 30.82
C ILE A 101 17.22 -3.72 31.69
N PRO A 102 17.11 -3.28 32.95
CA PRO A 102 15.79 -3.08 33.48
C PRO A 102 15.18 -1.97 32.61
N GLN A 103 14.72 -2.34 31.40
CA GLN A 103 13.75 -1.54 30.72
C GLN A 103 12.48 -1.93 31.45
N GLU A 104 12.27 -1.31 32.62
CA GLU A 104 10.93 -0.93 32.98
C GLU A 104 10.37 -0.27 31.72
N PHE A 105 9.53 -1.03 31.00
CA PHE A 105 8.67 -0.46 29.99
C PHE A 105 8.10 0.79 30.65
N PRO A 106 8.24 1.99 30.06
CA PRO A 106 7.97 3.22 30.80
C PRO A 106 6.46 3.45 30.87
N LEU A 107 5.75 2.52 31.51
CA LEU A 107 4.33 2.53 31.79
C LEU A 107 3.97 3.82 32.51
N ASP A 108 4.87 4.35 33.35
CA ASP A 108 4.72 5.66 33.97
C ASP A 108 4.70 6.82 32.95
N LYS A 109 5.52 6.75 31.90
CA LYS A 109 5.50 7.74 30.81
C LYS A 109 4.24 7.58 29.97
N ILE A 110 3.78 6.35 29.74
CA ILE A 110 2.52 6.07 29.04
C ILE A 110 1.34 6.63 29.86
N GLY A 111 1.28 6.35 31.17
CA GLY A 111 0.24 6.89 32.06
C GLY A 111 0.32 8.41 32.24
N ALA A 112 1.50 9.02 32.11
CA ALA A 112 1.63 10.49 32.06
C ALA A 112 1.09 11.05 30.73
N VAL A 113 1.30 10.36 29.62
CA VAL A 113 0.74 10.72 28.31
C VAL A 113 -0.78 10.56 28.30
N GLU A 114 -1.32 9.47 28.83
CA GLU A 114 -2.77 9.25 28.96
C GLU A 114 -3.45 10.34 29.79
N ARG A 115 -2.86 10.70 30.95
CA ARG A 115 -3.36 11.82 31.77
C ARG A 115 -3.37 13.15 31.01
N ARG A 116 -2.31 13.43 30.25
CA ARG A 116 -2.23 14.63 29.40
C ARG A 116 -3.27 14.63 28.29
N ILE A 117 -3.47 13.49 27.62
CA ILE A 117 -4.49 13.33 26.58
C ILE A 117 -5.88 13.60 27.17
N ASN A 118 -6.19 13.00 28.33
CA ASN A 118 -7.48 13.22 29.00
C ASN A 118 -7.70 14.68 29.40
N GLU A 119 -6.66 15.36 29.89
CA GLU A 119 -6.76 16.79 30.21
C GLU A 119 -6.97 17.66 28.96
N ILE A 120 -6.30 17.34 27.86
CA ILE A 120 -6.50 18.02 26.57
C ILE A 120 -7.92 17.81 26.07
N SER A 121 -8.41 16.56 26.07
CA SER A 121 -9.78 16.23 25.65
C SER A 121 -10.81 17.02 26.44
N ARG A 122 -10.67 17.08 27.77
CA ARG A 122 -11.56 17.88 28.63
C ARG A 122 -11.53 19.37 28.29
N LYS A 123 -10.35 19.95 28.06
CA LYS A 123 -10.22 21.37 27.65
C LYS A 123 -10.85 21.64 26.27
N ILE A 124 -10.78 20.67 25.36
CA ILE A 124 -11.42 20.76 24.04
C ILE A 124 -12.94 20.75 24.21
N GLU A 125 -13.49 19.85 25.02
CA GLU A 125 -14.93 19.78 25.32
C GLU A 125 -15.45 21.07 25.96
N GLU A 126 -14.75 21.60 26.95
CA GLU A 126 -15.08 22.88 27.60
C GLU A 126 -15.10 24.04 26.58
N ARG A 127 -14.09 24.10 25.69
CA ARG A 127 -14.03 25.12 24.62
C ARG A 127 -15.13 24.96 23.58
N LEU A 128 -15.45 23.72 23.20
CA LEU A 128 -16.54 23.44 22.26
C LEU A 128 -17.89 23.88 22.84
N SER A 129 -18.15 23.58 24.12
CA SER A 129 -19.36 24.05 24.81
C SER A 129 -19.44 25.57 24.84
N SER A 130 -18.35 26.25 25.21
CA SER A 130 -18.31 27.72 25.22
C SER A 130 -18.52 28.32 23.83
N ASN A 131 -17.92 27.73 22.80
CA ASN A 131 -18.11 28.18 21.42
C ASN A 131 -19.57 27.99 20.97
N ASN A 132 -20.21 26.88 21.31
CA ASN A 132 -21.62 26.65 20.98
C ASN A 132 -22.54 27.68 21.65
N GLU A 133 -22.27 28.06 22.91
CA GLU A 133 -22.99 29.14 23.59
C GLU A 133 -22.78 30.50 22.91
N LEU A 134 -21.55 30.81 22.47
CA LEU A 134 -21.26 32.04 21.73
C LEU A 134 -21.99 32.07 20.38
N VAL A 135 -22.01 30.95 19.66
CA VAL A 135 -22.74 30.82 18.39
C VAL A 135 -24.24 31.04 18.63
N ALA A 136 -24.82 30.42 19.66
CA ALA A 136 -26.23 30.63 20.00
C ALA A 136 -26.53 32.11 20.28
N ARG A 137 -25.70 32.78 21.10
CA ARG A 137 -25.84 34.21 21.39
C ARG A 137 -25.69 35.10 20.15
N LEU A 138 -24.77 34.76 19.24
CA LEU A 138 -24.58 35.51 18.00
C LEU A 138 -25.79 35.36 17.07
N THR A 139 -26.32 34.14 16.95
CA THR A 139 -27.55 33.86 16.21
C THR A 139 -28.73 34.65 16.77
N ASP A 140 -28.92 34.65 18.09
CA ASP A 140 -29.99 35.42 18.74
C ASP A 140 -29.85 36.93 18.50
N ARG A 141 -28.62 37.46 18.57
CA ARG A 141 -28.34 38.87 18.28
C ARG A 141 -28.59 39.21 16.82
N LEU A 142 -28.22 38.32 15.90
CA LEU A 142 -28.45 38.50 14.47
C LEU A 142 -29.95 38.51 14.17
N ASN A 143 -30.71 37.56 14.72
CA ASN A 143 -32.17 37.54 14.63
C ASN A 143 -32.81 38.82 15.20
N ALA A 144 -32.30 39.33 16.32
CA ALA A 144 -32.80 40.58 16.91
C ALA A 144 -32.48 41.82 16.04
N ILE A 145 -31.34 41.83 15.34
CA ILE A 145 -30.98 42.90 14.39
C ILE A 145 -31.85 42.78 13.15
N GLU A 146 -32.03 41.58 12.59
CA GLU A 146 -32.90 41.33 11.44
C GLU A 146 -34.33 41.78 11.75
N ALA A 147 -34.88 41.40 12.90
CA ALA A 147 -36.18 41.86 13.35
C ALA A 147 -36.25 43.39 13.38
N LYS A 148 -35.28 44.08 14.02
CA LYS A 148 -35.25 45.55 14.08
C LYS A 148 -35.06 46.24 12.72
N THR A 149 -34.37 45.60 11.79
CA THR A 149 -34.04 46.17 10.46
C THR A 149 -35.18 45.95 9.47
N LEU A 150 -35.86 44.80 9.55
CA LEU A 150 -37.07 44.50 8.79
C LEU A 150 -38.28 45.31 9.27
N ASP A 151 -38.26 45.79 10.51
CA ASP A 151 -39.29 46.67 11.10
C ASP A 151 -39.02 48.17 10.91
N LEU A 152 -38.07 48.57 10.06
CA LEU A 152 -38.10 49.92 9.49
C LEU A 152 -39.34 49.95 8.57
N PRO A 153 -40.44 50.62 8.96
CA PRO A 153 -41.67 50.53 8.20
C PRO A 153 -41.39 51.08 6.81
N LYS A 154 -41.67 50.31 5.75
CA LYS A 154 -41.59 50.82 4.37
C LYS A 154 -42.31 52.16 4.26
N GLU A 155 -43.42 52.32 4.97
CA GLU A 155 -44.18 53.56 5.09
C GLU A 155 -43.34 54.75 5.61
N ARG A 156 -42.42 54.54 6.56
CA ARG A 156 -41.56 55.60 7.10
C ARG A 156 -40.47 56.00 6.11
N VAL A 157 -39.93 55.03 5.37
CA VAL A 157 -38.95 55.29 4.29
C VAL A 157 -39.62 55.98 3.10
N GLU A 158 -40.81 55.54 2.71
CA GLU A 158 -41.62 56.17 1.66
C GLU A 158 -42.06 57.59 2.04
N SER A 159 -42.48 57.80 3.29
CA SER A 159 -42.83 59.13 3.81
C SER A 159 -41.63 60.08 3.83
N LEU A 160 -40.45 59.60 4.24
CA LEU A 160 -39.20 60.37 4.17
C LEU A 160 -38.83 60.69 2.72
N ASN A 161 -38.89 59.72 1.81
CA ASN A 161 -38.60 59.96 0.39
C ASN A 161 -39.55 61.00 -0.23
N LYS A 162 -40.83 60.95 0.12
CA LYS A 162 -41.81 61.95 -0.31
C LYS A 162 -41.47 63.34 0.23
N GLY A 163 -41.17 63.46 1.53
CA GLY A 163 -40.75 64.73 2.12
C GLY A 163 -39.46 65.29 1.50
N VAL A 164 -38.49 64.44 1.17
CA VAL A 164 -37.26 64.85 0.47
C VAL A 164 -37.56 65.33 -0.95
N ALA A 165 -38.47 64.68 -1.67
CA ALA A 165 -38.90 65.10 -3.00
C ALA A 165 -39.59 66.47 -2.94
N ASP A 166 -40.53 66.68 -2.02
CA ASP A 166 -41.27 67.93 -1.84
C ASP A 166 -40.30 69.10 -1.50
N VAL A 167 -39.31 68.85 -0.62
CA VAL A 167 -38.29 69.85 -0.29
C VAL A 167 -37.40 70.17 -1.50
N SER A 168 -37.02 69.16 -2.28
CA SER A 168 -36.17 69.35 -3.46
C SER A 168 -36.90 70.15 -4.56
N GLU A 169 -38.19 69.90 -4.74
CA GLU A 169 -39.05 70.69 -5.62
C GLU A 169 -39.15 72.13 -5.14
N GLY A 170 -39.39 72.34 -3.84
CA GLY A 170 -39.41 73.67 -3.23
C GLY A 170 -38.09 74.44 -3.39
N ILE A 171 -36.94 73.77 -3.25
CA ILE A 171 -35.62 74.36 -3.53
C ILE A 171 -35.48 74.72 -5.02
N GLY A 172 -35.97 73.87 -5.92
CA GLY A 172 -35.93 74.12 -7.36
C GLY A 172 -36.78 75.33 -7.77
N ASP A 173 -37.99 75.44 -7.22
CA ASP A 173 -38.87 76.58 -7.46
C ASP A 173 -38.29 77.85 -6.85
N LEU A 174 -37.77 77.80 -5.61
CA LEU A 174 -37.08 78.93 -5.00
C LEU A 174 -35.88 79.37 -5.85
N SER A 175 -35.09 78.43 -6.35
CA SER A 175 -33.94 78.72 -7.22
C SER A 175 -34.38 79.39 -8.51
N ARG A 176 -35.50 78.94 -9.11
CA ARG A 176 -36.09 79.55 -10.31
C ARG A 176 -36.62 80.96 -10.02
N ASP A 177 -37.29 81.15 -8.89
CA ASP A 177 -37.80 82.45 -8.47
C ASP A 177 -36.67 83.43 -8.18
N MET A 178 -35.62 83.01 -7.47
CA MET A 178 -34.41 83.79 -7.27
C MET A 178 -33.75 84.17 -8.60
N ASN A 179 -33.65 83.20 -9.53
CA ASN A 179 -33.13 83.45 -10.87
C ASN A 179 -33.98 84.50 -11.63
N ASN A 180 -35.31 84.45 -11.51
CA ASN A 180 -36.21 85.41 -12.15
C ASN A 180 -36.16 86.81 -11.52
N ILE A 181 -36.11 86.89 -10.18
CA ILE A 181 -36.09 88.17 -9.43
C ILE A 181 -34.76 88.88 -9.60
N LEU A 182 -33.66 88.13 -9.48
CA LEU A 182 -32.32 88.68 -9.58
C LEU A 182 -31.94 88.90 -11.07
N GLY A 183 -32.65 88.28 -12.01
CA GLY A 183 -32.40 88.46 -13.45
C GLY A 183 -31.28 87.58 -13.99
N GLY A 184 -31.07 86.40 -13.39
CA GLY A 184 -29.99 85.49 -13.75
C GLY A 184 -28.62 85.97 -13.28
N VAL A 185 -28.55 86.58 -12.10
CA VAL A 185 -27.28 87.00 -11.51
C VAL A 185 -26.36 85.79 -11.39
N ASN A 186 -25.30 85.80 -12.18
CA ASN A 186 -24.19 84.90 -12.00
C ASN A 186 -23.47 85.34 -10.72
N ILE A 187 -23.54 84.53 -9.66
CA ILE A 187 -22.97 84.88 -8.34
C ILE A 187 -21.47 85.16 -8.46
N GLU A 188 -20.80 84.57 -9.46
CA GLU A 188 -19.39 84.84 -9.80
C GLU A 188 -19.13 86.30 -10.19
N GLU A 189 -20.10 87.01 -10.78
CA GLU A 189 -19.97 88.44 -11.15
C GLU A 189 -20.21 89.40 -9.97
N MET A 190 -20.72 88.90 -8.84
CA MET A 190 -20.95 89.69 -7.62
C MET A 190 -19.81 89.58 -6.59
N ILE A 191 -18.80 88.75 -6.84
CA ILE A 191 -17.60 88.70 -6.01
C ILE A 191 -16.63 89.73 -6.61
N PRO A 192 -16.37 90.88 -5.96
CA PRO A 192 -15.37 91.81 -6.46
C PRO A 192 -14.02 91.10 -6.46
N GLU A 193 -13.32 91.12 -7.60
CA GLU A 193 -11.91 90.74 -7.64
C GLU A 193 -11.17 91.65 -6.67
N GLU A 194 -10.53 91.07 -5.66
CA GLU A 194 -9.68 91.80 -4.73
C GLU A 194 -8.50 92.40 -5.52
N GLU A 195 -8.47 93.74 -5.63
CA GLU A 195 -7.24 94.54 -5.84
C GLU A 195 -6.81 95.21 -4.53
#